data_AF-A0A2M8CKI2-F1
#
_entry.id   AF-A0A2M8CKI2-F1
#
_cell.length_a   1.000
_cell.length_b   1.000
_cell.length_c   1.000
_cell.angle_alpha   90.00
_cell.angle_beta   90.00
_cell.angle_gamma   90.00
#
_symmetry.space_group_name_H-M   'P 1'
#
loop_
_entity.id
_entity.type
_entity.pdbx_description
1 polymer ?
#
loop_
_entity_poly.entity_id
_entity_poly.type
_entity_poly.pdbx_seq_one_letter_code
_entity_poly.pdbx_strand_id
1 'polypeptide(L)'
;MKTSKLNLWIMLAMSVLLVTSCTPGSEEFVEQSAGFFMGLWHGFISFFTFIISLFSDQVGIYETNNNGALYNLGFILGISIFYGGGTKGTCGRRR
;
A
#
# COMPACT_ATOMS: atom_id res chain seq x y z
N MET A 1 -26.35 -20.17 -6.21
CA MET A 1 -25.00 -19.92 -5.63
C MET A 1 -23.97 -19.32 -6.59
N LYS A 2 -24.21 -19.19 -7.92
CA LYS A 2 -23.25 -18.58 -8.86
C LYS A 2 -23.32 -17.04 -8.93
N THR A 3 -24.47 -16.45 -8.62
CA THR A 3 -24.75 -15.01 -8.73
C THR A 3 -24.00 -14.15 -7.70
N SER A 4 -23.79 -14.66 -6.47
CA SER A 4 -23.04 -13.93 -5.43
C SER A 4 -21.55 -13.79 -5.75
N LYS A 5 -20.95 -14.82 -6.37
CA LYS A 5 -19.56 -14.75 -6.84
C LYS A 5 -19.43 -13.76 -8.00
N LEU A 6 -20.38 -13.76 -8.94
CA LEU A 6 -20.40 -12.82 -10.06
C LEU A 6 -20.55 -11.36 -9.59
N ASN A 7 -21.43 -11.10 -8.62
CA ASN A 7 -21.59 -9.76 -8.03
C ASN A 7 -20.34 -9.30 -7.26
N LEU A 8 -19.64 -10.23 -6.59
CA LEU A 8 -18.36 -9.92 -5.93
C LEU A 8 -17.28 -9.51 -6.95
N TRP A 9 -17.18 -10.22 -8.08
CA TRP A 9 -16.26 -9.87 -9.16
C TRP A 9 -16.60 -8.53 -9.82
N ILE A 10 -17.90 -8.22 -9.99
CA ILE A 10 -18.37 -6.93 -10.52
C ILE A 10 -18.02 -5.78 -9.56
N MET A 11 -18.23 -5.97 -8.25
CA MET A 11 -17.84 -4.96 -7.26
C MET A 11 -16.33 -4.76 -7.20
N LEU A 12 -15.54 -5.84 -7.26
CA LEU A 12 -14.08 -5.76 -7.29
C LEU A 12 -13.60 -5.03 -8.55
N ALA A 13 -14.16 -5.34 -9.72
CA ALA A 13 -13.82 -4.69 -10.98
C ALA A 13 -14.18 -3.19 -10.96
N MET A 14 -15.36 -2.81 -10.47
CA MET A 14 -15.73 -1.40 -10.31
C MET A 14 -14.80 -0.66 -9.35
N SER A 15 -14.40 -1.29 -8.24
CA SER A 15 -13.46 -0.69 -7.31
C SER A 15 -12.10 -0.42 -7.95
N VAL A 16 -11.62 -1.31 -8.82
CA VAL A 16 -10.35 -1.12 -9.56
C VAL A 16 -10.47 0.01 -10.59
N LEU A 17 -11.60 0.10 -11.30
CA LEU A 17 -11.89 1.16 -12.26
C LEU A 17 -11.95 2.56 -11.61
N LEU A 18 -12.50 2.65 -10.40
CA LEU A 18 -12.58 3.91 -9.65
C LEU A 18 -11.22 4.41 -9.14
N VAL A 19 -10.24 3.53 -8.95
CA VAL A 19 -8.88 3.92 -8.49
C VAL A 19 -8.02 4.41 -9.66
N THR A 20 -8.38 4.09 -10.91
CA THR A 20 -7.64 4.53 -12.11
C THR A 20 -8.02 5.92 -12.65
N SER A 21 -9.00 6.62 -12.06
CA SER A 21 -9.54 7.87 -12.62
C SER A 21 -8.93 9.17 -12.06
N CYS A 22 -7.74 9.14 -11.45
CA CYS A 22 -7.05 10.37 -11.03
C CYS A 22 -5.68 10.49 -11.70
N THR A 23 -5.67 11.13 -12.87
CA THR A 23 -4.49 11.59 -13.59
C THR A 23 -4.03 12.95 -13.05
N PRO A 24 -2.86 13.07 -12.41
CA PRO A 24 -2.08 14.30 -12.44
C PRO A 24 -1.09 14.17 -13.60
N GLY A 25 -1.50 14.63 -14.77
CA GLY A 25 -0.58 14.87 -15.89
C GLY A 25 -0.10 16.31 -15.82
N SER A 26 1.16 16.52 -15.44
CA SER A 26 1.99 17.61 -15.95
C SER A 26 3.44 17.36 -15.59
N GLU A 27 4.29 17.64 -16.56
CA GLU A 27 5.69 17.30 -16.70
C GLU A 27 6.57 17.80 -15.55
N GLU A 28 7.26 16.90 -14.84
CA GLU A 28 8.53 17.16 -14.14
C GLU A 28 9.09 15.84 -13.59
N PHE A 29 9.73 15.06 -14.47
CA PHE A 29 10.30 13.74 -14.19
C PHE A 29 11.59 13.76 -13.32
N VAL A 30 11.76 14.76 -12.45
CA VAL A 30 12.96 14.85 -11.58
C VAL A 30 12.64 15.17 -10.11
N GLU A 31 11.47 15.73 -9.77
CA GLU A 31 11.18 16.21 -8.40
C GLU A 31 9.78 15.82 -7.90
N GLN A 32 9.14 14.79 -8.45
CA GLN A 32 7.83 14.39 -7.96
C GLN A 32 7.95 13.67 -6.61
N SER A 33 7.65 14.39 -5.54
CA SER A 33 7.69 13.85 -4.17
C SER A 33 6.82 12.61 -4.06
N ALA A 34 7.37 11.57 -3.42
CA ALA A 34 6.69 10.31 -3.18
C ALA A 34 5.38 10.55 -2.40
N GLY A 35 4.26 10.14 -3.02
CA GLY A 35 2.93 10.26 -2.45
C GLY A 35 2.47 9.00 -1.70
N PHE A 36 1.16 8.89 -1.51
CA PHE A 36 0.53 7.77 -0.77
C PHE A 36 0.91 6.39 -1.31
N PHE A 37 0.81 6.17 -2.63
CA PHE A 37 1.06 4.85 -3.23
C PHE A 37 2.53 4.42 -3.12
N MET A 38 3.47 5.36 -3.24
CA MET A 38 4.89 5.09 -2.99
C MET A 38 5.14 4.76 -1.53
N GLY A 39 4.50 5.49 -0.60
CA GLY A 39 4.52 5.16 0.83
C GLY A 39 4.02 3.74 1.08
N LEU A 40 2.86 3.37 0.51
CA LEU A 40 2.28 2.02 0.63
C LEU A 40 3.22 0.93 0.14
N TRP A 41 3.85 1.15 -1.02
CA TRP A 41 4.83 0.24 -1.57
C TRP A 41 6.06 0.09 -0.67
N HIS A 42 6.69 1.21 -0.28
CA HIS A 42 7.87 1.21 0.59
C HIS A 42 7.60 0.56 1.96
N GLY A 43 6.42 0.80 2.53
CA GLY A 43 6.00 0.15 3.77
C GLY A 43 5.88 -1.36 3.63
N PHE A 44 5.29 -1.84 2.52
CA PHE A 44 5.10 -3.27 2.27
C PHE A 44 6.44 -4.01 2.08
N ILE A 45 7.39 -3.42 1.35
CA ILE A 45 8.70 -4.03 1.10
C ILE A 45 9.74 -3.73 2.19
N SER A 46 9.36 -3.03 3.25
CA SER A 46 10.26 -2.51 4.30
C SER A 46 11.16 -3.58 4.93
N PHE A 47 10.68 -4.83 5.05
CA PHE A 47 11.49 -5.94 5.56
C PHE A 47 12.67 -6.27 4.65
N PHE A 48 12.42 -6.35 3.34
CA PHE A 48 13.45 -6.67 2.36
C PHE A 48 14.42 -5.49 2.19
N THR A 49 13.92 -4.25 2.16
CA THR A 49 14.77 -3.06 2.07
C THR A 49 15.63 -2.89 3.30
N PHE A 50 15.14 -3.22 4.50
CA PHE A 50 15.95 -3.29 5.72
C PHE A 50 17.11 -4.27 5.59
N ILE A 51 16.87 -5.49 5.08
CA ILE A 51 17.94 -6.48 4.88
C ILE A 51 18.99 -5.96 3.90
N ILE A 52 18.56 -5.37 2.78
CA ILE A 52 19.48 -4.82 1.76
C ILE A 52 20.29 -3.65 2.33
N SER A 53 19.67 -2.81 3.14
CA SER A 53 20.30 -1.65 3.78
C SER A 53 21.49 -2.04 4.67
N LEU A 54 21.49 -3.25 5.26
CA LEU A 54 22.63 -3.76 6.04
C LEU A 54 23.90 -4.01 5.21
N PHE A 55 23.76 -4.18 3.89
CA PHE A 55 24.87 -4.45 2.98
C PHE A 55 25.15 -3.28 2.02
N SER A 56 24.27 -2.28 1.97
CA SER A 56 24.38 -1.13 1.09
C SER A 56 23.74 0.10 1.69
N ASP A 57 24.55 1.12 1.96
CA ASP A 57 24.10 2.43 2.45
C ASP A 57 23.31 3.22 1.39
N GLN A 58 23.27 2.74 0.15
CA GLN A 58 22.55 3.39 -0.95
C GLN A 58 21.04 3.16 -0.89
N VAL A 59 20.57 2.17 -0.12
CA VAL A 59 19.16 1.78 -0.07
C VAL A 59 18.56 2.21 1.27
N GLY A 60 17.75 3.27 1.22
CA GLY A 60 16.94 3.73 2.35
C GLY A 60 15.59 3.01 2.40
N ILE A 61 15.09 2.77 3.61
CA ILE A 61 13.75 2.19 3.82
C ILE A 61 12.65 3.23 3.53
N TYR A 62 12.97 4.50 3.71
CA TYR A 62 12.03 5.61 3.66
C TYR A 62 12.52 6.65 2.65
N GLU A 63 11.61 7.15 1.81
CA GLU A 63 11.95 8.12 0.78
C GLU A 63 12.17 9.52 1.38
N THR A 64 13.28 10.17 1.02
CA THR A 64 13.61 11.49 1.58
C THR A 64 12.77 12.58 0.90
N ASN A 65 12.53 12.45 -0.41
CA ASN A 65 11.64 13.34 -1.16
C ASN A 65 10.19 12.81 -1.13
N ASN A 66 9.44 13.10 -0.07
CA ASN A 66 8.05 12.65 0.10
C ASN A 66 7.08 13.81 0.39
N ASN A 67 5.81 13.62 0.07
CA ASN A 67 4.73 14.60 0.28
C ASN A 67 4.18 14.60 1.73
N GLY A 68 4.98 14.17 2.71
CA GLY A 68 4.67 14.20 4.13
C GLY A 68 3.57 13.22 4.57
N ALA A 69 2.42 13.75 5.00
CA ALA A 69 1.40 12.99 5.72
C ALA A 69 0.79 11.84 4.90
N LEU A 70 0.53 12.07 3.61
CA LEU A 70 -0.05 11.05 2.73
C LEU A 70 0.90 9.87 2.50
N TYR A 71 2.20 10.16 2.30
CA TYR A 71 3.21 9.13 2.20
C TYR A 71 3.32 8.32 3.50
N ASN A 72 3.40 9.00 4.65
CA ASN A 72 3.48 8.35 5.96
C ASN A 72 2.29 7.42 6.23
N LEU A 73 1.09 7.86 5.88
CA LEU A 73 -0.12 7.05 6.01
C LEU A 73 -0.04 5.80 5.13
N GLY A 74 0.39 5.95 3.87
CA GLY A 74 0.66 4.81 2.98
C GLY A 74 1.68 3.85 3.59
N PHE A 75 2.80 4.37 4.08
CA PHE A 75 3.89 3.58 4.67
C PHE A 75 3.44 2.76 5.88
N ILE A 76 2.70 3.37 6.81
CA ILE A 76 2.13 2.67 7.98
C ILE A 76 1.15 1.59 7.54
N LEU A 77 0.29 1.86 6.55
CA LEU A 77 -0.61 0.84 6.00
C LEU A 77 0.15 -0.30 5.31
N GLY A 78 1.22 0.00 4.56
CA GLY A 78 2.06 -0.99 3.90
C GLY A 78 2.70 -1.95 4.90
N ILE A 79 3.25 -1.39 5.98
CA ILE A 79 3.76 -2.17 7.12
C ILE A 79 2.62 -2.99 7.75
N SER A 80 1.47 -2.37 7.99
CA SER A 80 0.33 -3.06 8.59
C SER A 80 -0.18 -4.23 7.74
N ILE A 81 -0.07 -4.17 6.41
CA ILE A 81 -0.45 -5.27 5.51
C ILE A 81 0.59 -6.40 5.56
N PHE A 82 1.88 -6.05 5.53
CA PHE A 82 2.95 -7.05 5.49
C PHE A 82 3.14 -7.75 6.84
N TYR A 83 3.11 -6.98 7.94
CA TYR A 83 3.35 -7.46 9.30
C TYR A 83 2.04 -7.76 10.07
N GLY A 84 0.91 -7.18 9.67
CA GLY A 84 -0.38 -7.38 10.33
C GLY A 84 -1.02 -8.71 9.91
N GLY A 85 -0.64 -9.77 10.60
CA GLY A 85 -1.31 -11.06 10.53
C GLY A 85 -2.79 -10.93 10.90
N GLY A 86 -3.67 -11.44 10.03
CA GLY A 86 -5.11 -11.33 10.16
C GLY A 86 -5.59 -11.69 11.56
N THR A 87 -6.20 -10.73 12.25
CA THR A 87 -6.90 -11.00 13.50
C THR A 87 -7.97 -12.04 13.19
N LYS A 88 -7.78 -13.26 13.68
CA LYS A 88 -8.89 -14.22 13.74
C LYS A 88 -9.88 -13.61 14.72
N GLY A 89 -10.87 -12.90 14.19
CA GLY A 89 -12.03 -12.49 14.95
C GLY A 89 -12.68 -13.74 15.50
N THR A 90 -12.30 -14.14 16.71
CA THR A 90 -12.99 -15.18 17.43
C THR A 90 -14.36 -14.60 17.74
N CYS A 91 -15.32 -14.82 16.86
CA CYS A 91 -16.72 -14.74 17.22
C CYS A 91 -16.88 -15.79 18.31
N GLY A 92 -16.79 -15.33 19.56
CA GLY A 92 -17.06 -16.14 20.73
C GLY A 92 -18.51 -16.58 20.60
N ARG A 93 -18.71 -17.78 20.06
CA ARG A 93 -19.98 -18.49 20.11
C ARG A 93 -20.20 -18.79 21.59
N ARG A 94 -20.78 -17.81 22.31
CA ARG A 94 -21.39 -18.03 23.61
C ARG A 94 -22.38 -19.18 23.40
N ARG A 95 -22.02 -20.32 23.96
CA ARG A 95 -22.90 -21.48 24.11
C ARG A 95 -23.47 -21.44 25.51
#